data_AF-A0A967X2Y1-F1
#
_entry.id   AF-A0A967X2Y1-F1
#
_cell.length_a   1.000
_cell.length_b   1.000
_cell.length_c   1.000
_cell.angle_alpha   90.00
_cell.angle_beta   90.00
_cell.angle_gamma   90.00
#
_symmetry.space_group_name_H-M   'P 1'
#
loop_
_entity.id
_entity.type
_entity.pdbx_description
1 polymer ?
#
loop_
_entity_poly.entity_id
_entity_poly.type
_entity_poly.pdbx_seq_one_letter_code
_entity_poly.pdbx_strand_id
1 'polypeptide(L)' 'RAHGAEILEQSGVERVLVHGGKATGVVLENGDTIRASAVISSVDPNRTFLRLVGEEHLDDEFAQQIRRYRLRGSSGKV' A
#
# COMPACT_ATOMS: atom_id res chain seq x y z
N ARG A 1 5.74 -18.73 15.51
CA ARG A 1 5.91 -17.33 15.97
C ARG A 1 7.39 -17.13 16.30
N ALA A 2 8.21 -16.58 15.40
CA ALA A 2 9.66 -16.50 15.62
C ALA A 2 10.14 -15.12 16.13
N HIS A 3 9.36 -14.05 15.91
CA HIS A 3 9.75 -12.67 16.28
C HIS A 3 8.59 -11.83 16.84
N GLY A 4 7.55 -12.44 17.41
CA GLY A 4 6.39 -11.71 17.95
C GLY A 4 5.48 -11.07 16.90
N ALA A 5 5.69 -11.36 15.61
CA ALA A 5 4.81 -10.91 14.54
C ALA A 5 3.50 -11.72 14.50
N GLU A 6 2.41 -11.01 14.20
CA GLU A 6 1.11 -11.56 13.87
C GLU A 6 0.91 -11.52 12.35
N ILE A 7 0.43 -12.62 11.77
CA ILE A 7 0.15 -12.75 10.35
C ILE A 7 -1.35 -12.96 10.21
N LEU A 8 -2.00 -12.03 9.52
CA LEU A 8 -3.42 -12.10 9.23
C LEU A 8 -3.60 -12.46 7.76
N GLU A 9 -4.09 -13.66 7.51
CA GLU A 9 -4.48 -14.11 6.17
C GLU A 9 -5.89 -13.62 5.83
N GLN A 10 -6.23 -13.61 4.54
CA GLN A 10 -7.55 -13.18 4.04
C GLN A 10 -7.96 -11.75 4.48
N SER A 11 -6.97 -10.93 4.87
CA SER A 11 -7.16 -9.58 5.39
C SER A 11 -6.67 -8.57 4.35
N GLY A 12 -7.38 -8.49 3.22
CA GLY A 12 -7.07 -7.54 2.15
C GLY A 12 -7.14 -6.11 2.68
N VAL A 13 -6.15 -5.29 2.33
CA VAL A 13 -6.16 -3.85 2.66
C VAL A 13 -6.94 -3.12 1.57
N GLU A 14 -8.00 -2.42 1.97
CA GLU A 14 -8.81 -1.57 1.09
C GLU A 14 -8.11 -0.22 0.86
N ARG A 15 -7.68 0.44 1.95
CA ARG A 15 -6.99 1.75 1.89
C ARG A 15 -6.08 2.01 3.08
N VAL A 16 -5.10 2.89 2.89
CA VAL A 16 -4.24 3.43 3.94
C VAL A 16 -4.90 4.67 4.52
N LEU A 17 -4.94 4.77 5.85
CA LEU A 17 -5.38 5.98 6.53
C LEU A 17 -4.27 7.01 6.53
N VAL A 18 -4.47 8.14 5.88
CA VAL A 18 -3.52 9.26 5.84
C VAL A 18 -4.10 10.44 6.60
N HIS A 19 -3.35 10.97 7.56
CA HIS A 19 -3.71 12.17 8.31
C HIS A 19 -2.52 13.13 8.38
N GLY A 20 -2.71 14.37 7.92
CA GLY A 20 -1.64 15.39 7.91
C GLY A 20 -0.39 14.95 7.13
N GLY A 21 -0.58 14.21 6.03
CA GLY A 21 0.51 13.67 5.22
C GLY A 21 1.23 12.44 5.82
N LYS A 22 0.70 11.85 6.90
CA LYS A 22 1.29 10.66 7.55
C LYS A 22 0.33 9.48 7.52
N ALA A 23 0.85 8.29 7.21
CA ALA A 23 0.10 7.05 7.36
C ALA A 23 -0.12 6.75 8.85
N THR A 24 -1.38 6.54 9.25
CA THR A 24 -1.78 6.29 10.65
C THR A 24 -2.41 4.91 10.86
N GLY A 25 -2.52 4.11 9.80
CA GLY A 25 -3.12 2.79 9.84
C GLY A 25 -3.63 2.35 8.47
N VAL A 26 -4.40 1.25 8.46
CA VAL A 26 -5.03 0.68 7.27
C VAL A 26 -6.47 0.30 7.57
N VAL A 27 -7.33 0.42 6.56
CA VAL A 27 -8.68 -0.14 6.55
C VAL A 27 -8.64 -1.42 5.73
N LEU A 28 -9.16 -2.49 6.29
CA LEU A 28 -9.30 -3.78 5.64
C LEU A 28 -10.59 -3.82 4.81
N GLU A 29 -10.64 -4.70 3.81
CA GLU A 29 -11.81 -4.90 2.92
C GLU A 29 -13.09 -5.34 3.68
N ASN A 30 -12.95 -5.86 4.90
CA ASN A 30 -14.08 -6.20 5.78
C ASN A 30 -14.61 -5.00 6.59
N GLY A 31 -14.00 -3.81 6.43
CA GLY A 31 -14.34 -2.58 7.16
C GLY A 31 -13.56 -2.36 8.46
N ASP A 32 -12.80 -3.35 8.93
CA ASP A 32 -12.00 -3.20 10.14
C ASP A 32 -10.82 -2.24 9.94
N THR A 33 -10.41 -1.58 11.02
CA THR A 33 -9.30 -0.64 10.99
C THR A 33 -8.18 -1.09 11.91
N ILE A 34 -6.98 -1.21 11.36
CA ILE A 34 -5.75 -1.45 12.12
C ILE A 34 -4.97 -0.15 12.19
N ARG A 35 -4.83 0.42 13.39
CA ARG A 35 -3.99 1.61 13.61
C ARG A 35 -2.53 1.22 13.80
N ALA A 36 -1.64 1.99 13.19
CA ALA A 36 -0.21 1.78 13.26
C ALA A 36 0.54 3.11 13.18
N SER A 37 1.70 3.18 13.83
CA SER A 37 2.61 4.34 13.73
C SER A 37 3.35 4.41 12.39
N ALA A 38 3.45 3.28 11.70
CA ALA A 38 4.06 3.16 10.38
C ALA A 38 3.36 2.04 9.59
N VAL A 39 3.28 2.21 8.27
CA VAL A 39 2.76 1.21 7.34
C VAL A 39 3.84 0.92 6.31
N ILE A 40 4.19 -0.36 6.15
CA ILE A 40 5.16 -0.82 5.16
C ILE A 40 4.40 -1.66 4.14
N SER A 41 4.44 -1.26 2.87
CA SER A 41 3.85 -2.01 1.77
C SER A 41 4.95 -2.68 0.96
N SER A 42 4.86 -4.00 0.79
CA SER A 42 5.66 -4.76 -0.16
C SER A 42 4.95 -4.97 -1.50
N VAL A 43 3.79 -4.34 -1.68
CA VAL A 43 2.99 -4.42 -2.91
C VAL A 43 3.58 -3.44 -3.94
N ASP A 44 3.29 -3.65 -5.22
CA ASP A 44 3.80 -2.78 -6.27
C ASP A 44 3.47 -1.29 -6.04
N PRO A 45 4.33 -0.36 -6.51
CA PRO A 45 4.15 1.07 -6.25
C PRO A 45 2.84 1.64 -6.82
N ASN A 46 2.38 1.14 -7.98
CA ASN A 46 1.13 1.63 -8.57
C ASN A 46 -0.05 1.30 -7.67
N ARG A 47 -0.17 0.06 -7.19
CA ARG A 47 -1.23 -0.33 -6.27
C ARG A 47 -1.09 0.37 -4.92
N THR A 48 0.12 0.46 -4.37
CA THR A 48 0.35 1.12 -3.08
C THR A 48 -0.04 2.59 -3.12
N PHE A 49 0.49 3.36 -4.07
CA PHE A 49 0.33 4.81 -4.06
C PHE A 49 -0.96 5.27 -4.74
N LEU A 50 -1.31 4.74 -5.91
CA LEU A 50 -2.46 5.24 -6.68
C LEU A 50 -3.79 4.64 -6.21
N ARG A 51 -3.80 3.48 -5.53
CA ARG A 51 -5.02 2.84 -5.05
C ARG A 51 -5.16 2.84 -3.53
N LEU A 52 -4.16 2.32 -2.81
CA LEU A 52 -4.28 2.15 -1.36
C LEU A 52 -4.10 3.48 -0.63
N VAL A 53 -3.06 4.26 -0.97
CA VAL A 53 -2.83 5.59 -0.39
C VAL A 53 -3.81 6.59 -0.98
N GLY A 54 -4.08 6.53 -2.28
CA GLY A 54 -4.94 7.48 -3.00
C GLY A 54 -4.11 8.62 -3.60
N GLU A 55 -4.40 8.96 -4.86
CA GLU A 55 -3.66 9.99 -5.59
C GLU A 55 -3.83 11.39 -4.97
N GLU A 56 -4.96 11.65 -4.32
CA GLU A 56 -5.28 12.90 -3.61
C GLU A 56 -4.33 13.21 -2.45
N HIS A 57 -3.58 12.20 -1.99
CA HIS A 57 -2.60 12.32 -0.92
C HIS A 57 -1.16 12.44 -1.43
N LEU A 58 -0.96 12.51 -2.76
CA LEU A 58 0.36 12.54 -3.39
C LEU A 58 0.60 13.89 -4.09
N ASP A 59 1.86 14.28 -4.15
CA ASP A 59 2.29 15.36 -5.04
C ASP A 59 2.10 14.94 -6.51
N ASP A 60 1.63 15.86 -7.36
CA ASP A 60 1.32 15.58 -8.76
C ASP A 60 2.50 14.99 -9.54
N GLU A 61 3.71 15.51 -9.29
CA GLU A 61 4.93 15.01 -9.91
C GLU A 61 5.20 13.55 -9.50
N PHE A 62 5.04 13.24 -8.22
CA PHE A 62 5.24 11.90 -7.70
C PHE A 62 4.20 10.93 -8.27
N ALA A 63 2.93 11.32 -8.29
CA ALA A 63 1.87 10.51 -8.90
C ALA A 63 2.15 10.24 -10.40
N GLN A 64 2.69 11.21 -11.14
CA GLN A 64 3.12 11.01 -12.52
C GLN A 64 4.31 10.04 -12.64
N GLN A 65 5.29 10.10 -11.74
CA GLN A 65 6.41 9.17 -11.71
C GLN A 65 5.94 7.73 -11.43
N ILE A 66 5.03 7.56 -10.47
CA ILE A 66 4.43 6.25 -10.16
C ILE A 66 3.66 5.70 -11.37
N ARG A 67 2.84 6.51 -12.04
CA ARG A 67 2.13 6.08 -13.27
C ARG A 67 3.05 5.62 -14.39
N ARG A 68 4.26 6.20 -14.48
CA ARG A 68 5.28 5.81 -15.47
C ARG A 68 6.12 4.62 -15.01
N TYR A 69 5.96 4.18 -13.76
CA TYR A 69 6.71 3.07 -13.20
C TYR A 69 6.36 1.77 -13.93
N ARG A 70 7.28 1.29 -14.77
CA ARG A 70 7.15 0.02 -15.48
C ARG A 70 7.62 -1.10 -14.59
N LEU A 71 6.68 -1.91 -14.11
CA LEU A 71 6.97 -3.23 -13.60
C LEU A 71 7.52 -4.05 -14.77
N ARG A 72 8.84 -4.25 -14.80
CA ARG A 72 9.46 -5.18 -15.76
C ARG A 72 9.02 -6.59 -15.37
N GLY A 73 7.99 -7.09 -16.04
CA GLY A 73 7.70 -8.51 -16.05
C GLY A 73 8.91 -9.25 -16.63
N SER A 74 9.43 -10.24 -15.91
CA SER A 74 10.35 -11.20 -16.49
C SER A 74 9.53 -12.17 -17.35
N SER A 75 9.52 -12.00 -18.66
CA SER A 75 9.07 -13.04 -19.59
C SER A 75 10.19 -14.07 -19.71
N GLY A 76 10.20 -15.04 -18.80
CA GLY A 76 10.88 -16.31 -19.04
C GLY A 76 10.03 -17.11 -20.03
N LYS A 77 10.42 -17.13 -21.31
CA LYS A 77 9.80 -18.03 -22.29
C LYS A 77 10.34 -19.43 -22.02
N VAL A 78 9.49 -20.36 -21.58
CA VAL A 78 9.79 -21.80 -21.62
C VAL A 78 9.84 -22.31 -23.06
#